data_AF-A0A918Q1L7-F1
#
_entry.id   AF-A0A918Q1L7-F1
#
_cell.length_a   1.000
_cell.length_b   1.000
_cell.length_c   1.000
_cell.angle_alpha   90.00
_cell.angle_beta   90.00
_cell.angle_gamma   90.00
#
_symmetry.space_group_name_H-M   'P 1'
#
loop_
_entity.id
_entity.type
_entity.pdbx_description
1 polymer ?
#
loop_
_entity_poly.entity_id
_entity_poly.type
_entity_poly.pdbx_seq_one_letter_code
_entity_poly.pdbx_strand_id
1 'polypeptide(L)'
;MVIWAYQYRNLSDFYVMVAFSVVECPLTLFYVYEFFMFFSRWDADPTSITKRAGDNSLIATTSISYDVFGNVVSEDGPKSGDGDKVIHFYDLGQRRIGSISGDPDGNDSLKRKAVRTIYDNMGRASRVETGVASGETLNDLNSMAVIGKQETTYDLIGRKILSKITTFTPANPSGKIMSLVQTTYDSANQVTCAAERLVRTRI
;
A
#
# COMPACT_ATOMS: atom_id res chain seq x y z
N MET A 1 6.75 39.15 13.88
CA MET A 1 5.60 38.36 13.38
C MET A 1 5.75 36.94 13.88
N VAL A 2 4.95 36.53 14.87
CA VAL A 2 4.97 35.16 15.42
C VAL A 2 3.66 34.53 15.00
N ILE A 3 3.72 33.49 14.17
CA ILE A 3 2.54 32.72 13.75
C ILE A 3 2.41 31.53 14.69
N TRP A 4 1.32 31.47 15.44
CA TRP A 4 0.90 30.26 16.14
C TRP A 4 -0.16 29.58 15.29
N ALA A 5 0.09 28.33 14.89
CA ALA A 5 -0.92 27.50 14.24
C ALA A 5 -1.55 26.57 15.29
N TYR A 6 -2.85 26.71 15.53
CA TYR A 6 -3.62 25.79 16.37
C TYR A 6 -4.47 24.88 15.48
N GLN A 7 -4.27 23.56 15.61
CA GLN A 7 -4.98 22.55 14.85
C GLN A 7 -6.27 22.14 15.58
N TYR A 8 -7.44 22.51 15.04
CA TYR A 8 -8.71 21.97 15.50
C TYR A 8 -9.24 20.96 14.48
N ARG A 9 -9.40 19.70 14.90
CA ARG A 9 -10.14 18.69 14.13
C ARG A 9 -11.57 18.65 14.66
N ASN A 10 -12.54 19.12 13.87
CA ASN A 10 -13.86 18.51 13.81
C ASN A 10 -14.67 19.04 12.64
N LEU A 11 -15.45 18.13 12.05
CA LEU A 11 -16.26 18.20 10.82
C LEU A 11 -15.49 17.81 9.55
N SER A 12 -15.82 16.61 9.08
CA SER A 12 -15.48 15.98 7.79
C SER A 12 -15.20 16.97 6.66
N ASP A 13 -13.94 17.08 6.26
CA ASP A 13 -13.48 17.71 5.00
C ASP A 13 -12.99 19.16 5.03
N PHE A 14 -12.78 19.78 6.20
CA PHE A 14 -12.18 21.12 6.26
C PHE A 14 -10.97 21.21 7.19
N TYR A 15 -9.86 21.71 6.65
CA TYR A 15 -8.69 22.10 7.44
C TYR A 15 -8.73 23.63 7.63
N VAL A 16 -8.88 24.09 8.86
CA VAL A 16 -8.85 25.53 9.19
C VAL A 16 -7.47 25.87 9.72
N MET A 17 -6.64 26.50 8.89
CA MET A 17 -5.40 27.14 9.33
C MET A 17 -5.71 28.56 9.78
N VAL A 18 -5.64 28.80 11.10
CA VAL A 18 -5.79 30.14 11.66
C VAL A 18 -4.41 30.77 11.78
N ALA A 19 -4.15 31.82 11.01
CA ALA A 19 -2.96 32.64 11.15
C ALA A 19 -3.32 33.96 11.85
N PHE A 20 -2.57 34.30 12.89
CA PHE A 20 -2.69 35.58 13.59
C PHE A 20 -1.49 36.46 13.23
N SER A 21 -1.73 37.69 12.77
CA SER A 21 -0.69 38.70 12.62
C SER A 21 -0.97 39.90 13.51
N VAL A 22 0.02 40.34 14.29
CA VAL A 22 -0.05 41.57 15.08
C VAL A 22 0.71 42.65 14.32
N VAL A 23 0.04 43.73 13.96
CA VAL A 23 0.66 44.97 13.46
C VAL A 23 0.68 45.95 14.61
N GLU A 24 1.87 46.25 15.13
CA GLU A 24 2.03 47.29 16.15
C GLU A 24 2.14 48.66 15.49
N CYS A 25 1.31 49.62 15.94
CA CYS A 25 1.36 51.02 15.53
C CYS A 25 1.61 51.89 16.79
N PRO A 26 2.47 52.94 16.76
CA PRO A 26 3.19 53.34 17.98
C PRO A 26 2.41 54.15 19.01
N LEU A 27 1.14 54.53 18.78
CA LEU A 27 0.51 55.56 19.64
C LEU A 27 -0.96 55.34 20.04
N THR A 28 -1.60 54.22 19.68
CA THR A 28 -2.92 53.83 20.22
C THR A 28 -3.14 52.33 20.01
N LEU A 29 -3.40 51.58 21.09
CA LEU A 29 -3.73 50.15 21.04
C LEU A 29 -5.12 49.96 20.39
N PHE A 30 -5.15 49.73 19.08
CA PHE A 30 -6.30 49.18 18.37
C PHE A 30 -5.93 47.78 17.85
N TYR A 31 -6.67 46.76 18.28
CA TYR A 31 -6.53 45.40 17.78
C TYR A 31 -7.44 45.23 16.55
N VAL A 32 -6.85 45.12 15.36
CA VAL A 32 -7.58 44.68 14.16
C VAL A 32 -7.34 43.19 13.99
N TYR A 33 -8.39 42.39 14.16
CA TYR A 33 -8.36 40.95 13.88
C TYR A 33 -8.80 40.75 12.44
N GLU A 34 -7.85 40.53 11.52
CA GLU A 34 -8.21 40.05 10.19
C GLU A 34 -8.24 38.53 10.17
N PHE A 35 -9.39 37.97 9.81
CA PHE A 35 -9.62 36.55 9.70
C PHE A 35 -9.49 36.12 8.24
N PHE A 36 -8.33 35.59 7.86
CA PHE A 36 -8.14 34.98 6.55
C PHE A 36 -8.49 33.50 6.63
N MET A 37 -9.63 33.12 6.03
CA MET A 37 -9.94 31.71 5.76
C MET A 37 -9.33 31.30 4.42
N PHE A 38 -8.28 30.47 4.46
CA PHE A 38 -7.80 29.78 3.27
C PHE A 38 -8.54 28.46 3.12
N PHE A 39 -9.43 28.37 2.13
CA PHE A 39 -10.07 27.11 1.75
C PHE A 39 -9.22 26.45 0.66
N SER A 40 -8.36 25.48 1.02
CA SER A 40 -7.79 24.58 0.01
C SER A 40 -8.76 23.42 -0.20
N ARG A 41 -9.52 23.46 -1.30
CA ARG A 41 -10.32 22.32 -1.76
C ARG A 41 -9.35 21.26 -2.29
N TRP A 42 -9.10 20.22 -1.49
CA TRP A 42 -8.63 18.96 -2.05
C TRP A 42 -9.83 18.37 -2.80
N ASP A 43 -9.68 18.06 -4.08
CA ASP A 43 -10.70 17.27 -4.77
C ASP A 43 -10.86 15.96 -4.00
N ALA A 44 -12.06 15.71 -3.49
CA ALA A 44 -12.34 14.52 -2.70
C ALA A 44 -12.18 13.28 -3.58
N ASP A 45 -11.38 12.32 -3.13
CA ASP A 45 -11.20 11.06 -3.85
C ASP A 45 -12.53 10.30 -3.97
N PRO A 46 -12.79 9.65 -5.12
CA PRO A 46 -14.05 8.96 -5.34
C PRO A 46 -14.20 7.77 -4.39
N THR A 47 -15.31 7.71 -3.65
CA THR A 47 -15.68 6.58 -2.77
C THR A 47 -16.52 5.52 -3.49
N SER A 48 -17.00 5.82 -4.70
CA SER A 48 -17.68 4.85 -5.55
C SER A 48 -17.42 5.13 -7.03
N ILE A 49 -17.23 4.07 -7.81
CA ILE A 49 -17.06 4.13 -9.26
C ILE A 49 -18.05 3.15 -9.88
N THR A 50 -18.97 3.65 -10.70
CA THR A 50 -19.90 2.80 -11.44
C THR A 50 -19.55 2.80 -12.92
N LYS A 51 -19.33 1.61 -13.47
CA LYS A 51 -19.21 1.37 -14.91
C LYS A 51 -20.52 0.79 -15.43
N ARG A 52 -21.03 1.36 -16.53
CA ARG A 52 -22.31 0.97 -17.13
C ARG A 52 -22.15 0.76 -18.62
N ALA A 53 -22.80 -0.28 -19.15
CA ALA A 53 -23.02 -0.38 -20.58
C ALA A 53 -24.04 0.69 -21.03
N GLY A 54 -23.91 1.22 -22.25
CA GLY A 54 -24.80 2.27 -22.77
C GLY A 54 -26.26 1.84 -22.90
N ASP A 55 -26.52 0.53 -22.93
CA ASP A 55 -27.84 -0.10 -22.94
C ASP A 55 -28.33 -0.52 -21.54
N ASN A 56 -27.56 -0.20 -20.48
CA ASN A 56 -27.81 -0.58 -19.08
C ASN A 56 -27.87 -2.09 -18.79
N SER A 57 -27.43 -2.95 -19.71
CA SER A 57 -27.41 -4.40 -19.51
C SER A 57 -26.39 -4.85 -18.45
N LEU A 58 -25.31 -4.09 -18.28
CA LEU A 58 -24.30 -4.28 -17.27
C LEU A 58 -24.14 -3.00 -16.45
N ILE A 59 -24.27 -3.14 -15.13
CA ILE A 59 -23.96 -2.11 -14.14
C ILE A 59 -23.02 -2.76 -13.13
N ALA A 60 -21.82 -2.22 -13.01
CA ALA A 60 -20.79 -2.69 -12.10
C ALA A 60 -20.32 -1.52 -11.23
N THR A 61 -20.57 -1.61 -9.93
CA THR A 61 -20.15 -0.58 -8.96
C THR A 61 -19.00 -1.12 -8.14
N THR A 62 -17.96 -0.31 -7.96
CA THR A 62 -16.87 -0.56 -7.02
C THR A 62 -16.92 0.51 -5.94
N SER A 63 -16.92 0.09 -4.68
CA SER A 63 -16.84 0.98 -3.52
C SER A 63 -15.40 1.04 -3.02
N ILE A 64 -14.94 2.24 -2.67
CA ILE A 64 -13.54 2.48 -2.27
C ILE A 64 -13.55 3.19 -0.92
N SER A 65 -12.71 2.72 0.01
CA SER A 65 -12.47 3.39 1.27
C SER A 65 -11.01 3.83 1.38
N TYR A 66 -10.80 4.94 2.06
CA TYR A 66 -9.49 5.56 2.22
C TYR A 66 -9.16 5.75 3.70
N ASP A 67 -7.87 5.73 4.04
CA ASP A 67 -7.41 6.21 5.33
C ASP A 67 -7.30 7.74 5.39
N VAL A 68 -6.87 8.26 6.55
CA VAL A 68 -6.71 9.71 6.77
C VAL A 68 -5.60 10.35 5.93
N PHE A 69 -4.77 9.55 5.25
CA PHE A 69 -3.70 10.00 4.37
C PHE A 69 -4.07 9.87 2.88
N GLY A 70 -5.29 9.40 2.57
CA GLY A 70 -5.76 9.20 1.20
C GLY A 70 -5.29 7.89 0.56
N ASN A 71 -4.75 6.93 1.34
CA ASN A 71 -4.45 5.62 0.78
C ASN A 71 -5.72 4.79 0.70
N VAL A 72 -5.90 4.07 -0.41
CA VAL A 72 -6.99 3.10 -0.55
C VAL A 72 -6.78 1.94 0.42
N VAL A 73 -7.66 1.75 1.39
CA VAL A 73 -7.60 0.67 2.39
C VAL A 73 -8.53 -0.50 2.06
N SER A 74 -9.60 -0.26 1.31
CA SER A 74 -10.41 -1.34 0.74
C SER A 74 -11.01 -0.97 -0.61
N GLU A 75 -11.14 -1.97 -1.47
CA GLU A 75 -11.90 -1.91 -2.72
C GLU A 75 -12.90 -3.07 -2.71
N ASP A 76 -14.19 -2.76 -2.76
CA ASP A 76 -15.27 -3.74 -2.80
C ASP A 76 -15.93 -3.75 -4.17
N GLY A 77 -16.03 -4.92 -4.78
CA GLY A 77 -16.41 -5.04 -6.18
C GLY A 77 -17.92 -5.04 -6.39
N PRO A 78 -18.35 -5.32 -7.63
CA PRO A 78 -19.78 -5.30 -7.98
C PRO A 78 -20.60 -6.44 -7.38
N LYS A 79 -19.96 -7.48 -6.85
CA LYS A 79 -20.68 -8.59 -6.24
C LYS A 79 -21.30 -8.11 -4.92
N SER A 80 -22.52 -8.52 -4.65
CA SER A 80 -23.16 -8.17 -3.39
C SER A 80 -22.42 -8.79 -2.20
N GLY A 81 -22.22 -7.98 -1.15
CA GLY A 81 -21.51 -8.37 0.06
C GLY A 81 -20.00 -8.44 -0.14
N ASP A 82 -19.26 -8.75 0.92
CA ASP A 82 -17.80 -8.55 0.98
C ASP A 82 -16.96 -9.65 0.29
N GLY A 83 -17.56 -10.42 -0.62
CA GLY A 83 -16.94 -11.59 -1.23
C GLY A 83 -15.81 -11.23 -2.20
N ASP A 84 -15.88 -10.09 -2.88
CA ASP A 84 -14.84 -9.60 -3.79
C ASP A 84 -14.04 -8.40 -3.21
N LYS A 85 -14.22 -8.12 -1.92
CA LYS A 85 -13.52 -7.07 -1.19
C LYS A 85 -12.02 -7.35 -1.03
N VAL A 86 -11.19 -6.43 -1.52
CA VAL A 86 -9.74 -6.43 -1.36
C VAL A 86 -9.37 -5.45 -0.25
N ILE A 87 -8.51 -5.89 0.69
CA ILE A 87 -7.97 -5.05 1.77
C ILE A 87 -6.51 -4.74 1.49
N HIS A 88 -6.09 -3.51 1.78
CA HIS A 88 -4.72 -3.04 1.65
C HIS A 88 -4.17 -2.58 2.99
N PHE A 89 -2.87 -2.81 3.20
CA PHE A 89 -2.18 -2.45 4.43
C PHE A 89 -0.96 -1.60 4.11
N TYR A 90 -0.75 -0.56 4.92
CA TYR A 90 0.33 0.40 4.76
C TYR A 90 1.16 0.49 6.05
N ASP A 91 2.44 0.82 5.90
CA ASP A 91 3.29 1.19 7.03
C ASP A 91 3.18 2.68 7.36
N LEU A 92 3.87 3.11 8.42
CA LEU A 92 3.91 4.53 8.84
C LEU A 92 4.51 5.47 7.78
N GLY A 93 5.25 4.93 6.81
CA GLY A 93 5.81 5.68 5.68
C GLY A 93 4.87 5.73 4.47
N GLN A 94 3.60 5.32 4.62
CA GLN A 94 2.60 5.25 3.54
C GLN A 94 2.97 4.30 2.41
N ARG A 95 3.82 3.30 2.68
CA ARG A 95 4.16 2.28 1.70
C ARG A 95 3.25 1.08 1.91
N ARG A 96 2.70 0.55 0.82
CA ARG A 96 1.87 -0.66 0.87
C ARG A 96 2.72 -1.86 1.29
N ILE A 97 2.43 -2.43 2.46
CA ILE A 97 3.08 -3.62 3.01
C ILE A 97 2.32 -4.91 2.71
N GLY A 98 1.09 -4.82 2.22
CA GLY A 98 0.41 -6.01 1.74
C GLY A 98 -1.01 -5.79 1.27
N SER A 99 -1.64 -6.90 0.92
CA SER A 99 -3.05 -6.97 0.60
C SER A 99 -3.60 -8.36 0.76
N ILE A 100 -4.90 -8.44 1.04
CA ILE A 100 -5.67 -9.68 1.08
C ILE A 100 -6.83 -9.53 0.07
N SER A 101 -7.02 -10.53 -0.78
CA SER A 101 -8.10 -10.54 -1.76
C SER A 101 -9.46 -10.84 -1.12
N GLY A 102 -10.52 -10.65 -1.92
CA GLY A 102 -11.82 -11.22 -1.64
C GLY A 102 -11.78 -12.73 -1.44
N ASP A 103 -12.83 -13.25 -0.81
CA ASP A 103 -13.07 -14.67 -0.64
C ASP A 103 -13.46 -15.32 -1.99
N PRO A 104 -12.64 -16.24 -2.53
CA PRO A 104 -12.92 -16.86 -3.82
C PRO A 104 -14.23 -17.65 -3.91
N ASP A 105 -14.70 -18.24 -2.80
CA ASP A 105 -15.93 -19.05 -2.76
C ASP A 105 -17.01 -18.49 -1.81
N GLY A 106 -16.67 -17.48 -1.00
CA GLY A 106 -17.59 -16.82 -0.06
C GLY A 106 -17.94 -17.66 1.16
N ASN A 107 -17.38 -18.87 1.29
CA ASN A 107 -17.73 -19.88 2.29
C ASN A 107 -16.48 -20.72 2.67
N ASP A 108 -15.54 -20.12 3.41
CA ASP A 108 -14.48 -20.67 4.28
C ASP A 108 -13.51 -21.77 3.77
N SER A 109 -13.83 -22.48 2.69
CA SER A 109 -13.12 -23.65 2.20
C SER A 109 -11.87 -23.24 1.43
N LEU A 110 -11.98 -22.21 0.61
CA LEU A 110 -10.85 -21.56 -0.05
C LEU A 110 -10.39 -20.35 0.77
N LYS A 111 -9.12 -20.39 1.19
CA LYS A 111 -8.50 -19.27 1.89
C LYS A 111 -8.21 -18.12 0.92
N ARG A 112 -8.34 -16.90 1.44
CA ARG A 112 -8.12 -15.65 0.70
C ARG A 112 -6.67 -15.56 0.24
N LYS A 113 -6.43 -15.10 -0.98
CA LYS A 113 -5.06 -14.88 -1.46
C LYS A 113 -4.47 -13.66 -0.76
N ALA A 114 -3.21 -13.75 -0.36
CA ALA A 114 -2.52 -12.68 0.34
C ALA A 114 -1.15 -12.41 -0.27
N VAL A 115 -0.75 -11.14 -0.25
CA VAL A 115 0.58 -10.69 -0.65
C VAL A 115 1.13 -9.79 0.43
N ARG A 116 2.36 -10.03 0.87
CA ARG A 116 3.06 -9.22 1.85
C ARG A 116 4.41 -8.78 1.31
N THR A 117 4.72 -7.49 1.43
CA THR A 117 5.97 -6.89 1.00
C THR A 117 6.72 -6.37 2.21
N ILE A 118 8.00 -6.72 2.29
CA ILE A 118 8.92 -6.26 3.31
C ILE A 118 9.96 -5.40 2.63
N TYR A 119 10.13 -4.20 3.18
CA TYR A 119 11.08 -3.22 2.71
C TYR A 119 12.34 -3.26 3.56
N ASP A 120 13.50 -2.98 2.95
CA ASP A 120 14.72 -2.72 3.69
C ASP A 120 14.70 -1.31 4.33
N ASN A 121 15.78 -0.97 5.03
CA ASN A 121 15.95 0.33 5.68
C ASN A 121 16.00 1.51 4.69
N MET A 122 16.30 1.26 3.41
CA MET A 122 16.29 2.25 2.33
C MET A 122 14.93 2.32 1.62
N GLY A 123 13.96 1.52 2.06
CA GLY A 123 12.60 1.48 1.50
C GLY A 123 12.46 0.74 0.18
N ARG A 124 13.42 -0.09 -0.18
CA ARG A 124 13.34 -0.98 -1.35
C ARG A 124 12.72 -2.30 -0.94
N ALA A 125 11.87 -2.89 -1.78
CA ALA A 125 11.33 -4.21 -1.52
C ALA A 125 12.47 -5.25 -1.49
N SER A 126 12.71 -5.84 -0.32
CA SER A 126 13.72 -6.88 -0.09
C SER A 126 13.10 -8.28 -0.09
N ARG A 127 11.80 -8.37 0.24
CA ARG A 127 11.06 -9.63 0.20
C ARG A 127 9.61 -9.39 -0.18
N VAL A 128 9.08 -10.18 -1.10
CA VAL A 128 7.65 -10.26 -1.42
C VAL A 128 7.21 -11.70 -1.19
N GLU A 129 6.18 -11.88 -0.39
CA GLU A 129 5.60 -13.17 -0.06
C GLU A 129 4.19 -13.25 -0.61
N THR A 130 3.85 -14.40 -1.18
CA THR A 130 2.51 -14.74 -1.63
C THR A 130 2.01 -15.93 -0.83
N GLY A 131 0.77 -15.91 -0.42
CA GLY A 131 0.22 -16.90 0.48
C GLY A 131 -1.30 -16.91 0.49
N VAL A 132 -1.82 -17.56 1.53
CA VAL A 132 -3.23 -17.53 1.86
C VAL A 132 -3.45 -17.07 3.30
N ALA A 133 -4.47 -16.24 3.51
CA ALA A 133 -4.84 -15.68 4.81
C ALA A 133 -6.21 -16.24 5.27
N SER A 134 -6.40 -16.33 6.58
CA SER A 134 -7.64 -16.80 7.22
C SER A 134 -8.75 -15.77 7.28
N GLY A 135 -8.41 -14.49 7.13
CA GLY A 135 -9.33 -13.37 7.32
C GLY A 135 -8.82 -12.12 6.63
N GLU A 136 -9.29 -10.96 7.07
CA GLU A 136 -9.09 -9.65 6.43
C GLU A 136 -8.24 -8.68 7.26
N THR A 137 -7.69 -9.12 8.39
CA THR A 137 -6.96 -8.23 9.31
C THR A 137 -5.46 -8.20 9.04
N LEU A 138 -4.77 -7.21 9.61
CA LEU A 138 -3.30 -7.19 9.58
C LEU A 138 -2.68 -8.41 10.28
N ASN A 139 -3.35 -8.94 11.31
CA ASN A 139 -2.92 -10.16 11.97
C ASN A 139 -3.03 -11.37 11.02
N ASP A 140 -4.09 -11.47 10.23
CA ASP A 140 -4.25 -12.51 9.20
C ASP A 140 -3.18 -12.39 8.10
N LEU A 141 -2.83 -11.17 7.69
CA LEU A 141 -1.71 -10.94 6.77
C LEU A 141 -0.40 -11.39 7.40
N ASN A 142 -0.19 -11.10 8.69
CA ASN A 142 1.03 -11.45 9.41
C ASN A 142 1.16 -12.95 9.65
N SER A 143 0.05 -13.66 9.86
CA SER A 143 0.00 -15.11 10.07
C SER A 143 -0.24 -15.93 8.80
N MET A 144 -0.30 -15.29 7.63
CA MET A 144 -0.61 -15.96 6.36
C MET A 144 0.28 -17.19 6.11
N ALA A 145 -0.30 -18.24 5.54
CA ALA A 145 0.44 -19.40 5.07
C ALA A 145 1.14 -19.06 3.76
N VAL A 146 2.45 -18.84 3.82
CA VAL A 146 3.28 -18.48 2.66
C VAL A 146 3.45 -19.69 1.73
N ILE A 147 3.06 -19.54 0.47
CA ILE A 147 3.22 -20.56 -0.59
C ILE A 147 4.35 -20.21 -1.57
N GLY A 148 4.74 -18.94 -1.61
CA GLY A 148 5.82 -18.45 -2.45
C GLY A 148 6.48 -17.21 -1.84
N LYS A 149 7.77 -17.04 -2.09
CA LYS A 149 8.50 -15.82 -1.77
C LYS A 149 9.50 -15.46 -2.85
N GLN A 150 9.66 -14.17 -3.08
CA GLN A 150 10.73 -13.58 -3.85
C GLN A 150 11.59 -12.75 -2.91
N GLU A 151 12.88 -13.06 -2.81
CA GLU A 151 13.86 -12.29 -2.05
C GLU A 151 14.76 -11.54 -3.03
N THR A 152 14.97 -10.26 -2.77
CA THR A 152 15.90 -9.41 -3.51
C THR A 152 16.96 -8.86 -2.56
N THR A 153 18.22 -9.09 -2.89
CA THR A 153 19.35 -8.50 -2.16
C THR A 153 19.97 -7.41 -3.01
N TYR A 154 20.28 -6.30 -2.34
CA TYR A 154 20.93 -5.15 -2.95
C TYR A 154 22.34 -5.00 -2.38
N ASP A 155 23.24 -4.43 -3.17
CA ASP A 155 24.52 -3.95 -2.65
C ASP A 155 24.38 -2.61 -1.91
N LEU A 156 25.52 -2.11 -1.41
CA LEU A 156 25.59 -0.88 -0.62
C LEU A 156 25.09 0.36 -1.37
N ILE A 157 25.16 0.38 -2.71
CA ILE A 157 24.85 1.58 -3.49
C ILE A 157 23.49 1.53 -4.17
N GLY A 158 22.75 0.41 -4.12
CA GLY A 158 21.42 0.38 -4.73
C GLY A 158 21.10 -0.83 -5.59
N ARG A 159 22.11 -1.55 -6.07
CA ARG A 159 21.97 -2.44 -7.23
C ARG A 159 21.54 -3.82 -6.79
N LYS A 160 20.64 -4.45 -7.53
CA LYS A 160 20.21 -5.83 -7.28
C LYS A 160 21.35 -6.78 -7.59
N ILE A 161 21.80 -7.54 -6.60
CA ILE A 161 22.86 -8.54 -6.75
C ILE A 161 22.34 -9.98 -6.66
N LEU A 162 21.13 -10.15 -6.11
CA LEU A 162 20.48 -11.46 -5.99
C LEU A 162 18.97 -11.29 -6.10
N SER A 163 18.33 -12.18 -6.87
CA SER A 163 16.89 -12.41 -6.90
C SER A 163 16.65 -13.90 -6.73
N LYS A 164 15.87 -14.30 -5.72
CA LYS A 164 15.63 -15.70 -5.37
C LYS A 164 14.14 -15.95 -5.21
N ILE A 165 13.59 -16.86 -6.01
CA ILE A 165 12.21 -17.31 -5.92
C ILE A 165 12.19 -18.66 -5.23
N THR A 166 11.45 -18.77 -4.13
CA THR A 166 11.25 -20.01 -3.36
C THR A 166 9.77 -20.33 -3.27
N THR A 167 9.39 -21.58 -3.53
CA THR A 167 8.01 -22.07 -3.39
C THR A 167 7.93 -23.05 -2.23
N PHE A 168 6.81 -23.01 -1.49
CA PHE A 168 6.54 -23.89 -0.37
C PHE A 168 5.37 -24.81 -0.72
N THR A 169 5.46 -26.05 -0.26
CA THR A 169 4.37 -27.03 -0.35
C THR A 169 4.29 -27.79 0.96
N PRO A 170 3.18 -28.47 1.27
CA PRO A 170 3.11 -29.35 2.43
C PRO A 170 4.24 -30.41 2.45
N ALA A 171 4.67 -30.87 1.27
CA ALA A 171 5.77 -31.82 1.12
C ALA A 171 7.17 -31.20 1.23
N ASN A 172 7.29 -29.87 1.13
CA ASN A 172 8.55 -29.14 1.29
C ASN A 172 8.33 -27.84 2.08
N PRO A 173 8.20 -27.95 3.42
CA PRO A 173 7.95 -26.80 4.29
C PRO A 173 9.17 -25.88 4.41
N SER A 174 10.38 -26.39 4.16
CA SER A 174 11.61 -25.58 4.13
C SER A 174 11.73 -24.73 2.85
N GLY A 175 10.90 -25.00 1.85
CA GLY A 175 10.87 -24.30 0.58
C GLY A 175 11.86 -24.87 -0.44
N LYS A 176 11.45 -24.82 -1.71
CA LYS A 176 12.26 -25.18 -2.86
C LYS A 176 12.64 -23.92 -3.63
N ILE A 177 13.93 -23.69 -3.85
CA ILE A 177 14.39 -22.60 -4.72
C ILE A 177 14.05 -22.96 -6.17
N MET A 178 13.21 -22.15 -6.80
CA MET A 178 12.72 -22.33 -8.17
C MET A 178 13.51 -21.51 -9.18
N SER A 179 13.92 -20.31 -8.78
CA SER A 179 14.79 -19.44 -9.57
C SER A 179 15.80 -18.76 -8.65
N LEU A 180 17.04 -18.65 -9.09
CA LEU A 180 18.07 -17.83 -8.47
C LEU A 180 18.81 -17.09 -9.59
N VAL A 181 18.76 -15.76 -9.55
CA VAL A 181 19.53 -14.88 -10.41
C VAL A 181 20.55 -14.16 -9.54
N GLN A 182 21.81 -14.17 -9.95
CA GLN A 182 22.89 -13.43 -9.31
C GLN A 182 23.53 -12.52 -10.32
N THR A 183 23.79 -11.28 -9.92
CA THR A 183 24.34 -10.24 -10.80
C THR A 183 25.52 -9.57 -10.11
N THR A 184 26.59 -9.40 -10.86
CA THR A 184 27.78 -8.65 -10.45
C THR A 184 27.96 -7.47 -11.39
N TYR A 185 28.59 -6.43 -10.86
CA TYR A 185 28.78 -5.17 -11.57
C TYR A 185 30.22 -4.69 -11.38
N ASP A 186 30.70 -3.93 -12.35
CA ASP A 186 31.95 -3.18 -12.22
C ASP A 186 31.74 -1.86 -11.45
N SER A 187 32.81 -1.06 -11.37
CA SER A 187 32.81 0.27 -10.76
C SER A 187 32.07 1.32 -11.60
N ALA A 188 31.84 1.06 -12.90
CA ALA A 188 31.09 1.93 -13.80
C ALA A 188 29.58 1.60 -13.82
N ASN A 189 29.11 0.73 -12.92
CA ASN A 189 27.74 0.24 -12.81
C ASN A 189 27.25 -0.60 -14.00
N GLN A 190 28.17 -1.20 -14.76
CA GLN A 190 27.85 -2.11 -15.84
C GLN A 190 27.82 -3.55 -15.32
N VAL A 191 26.92 -4.37 -15.85
CA VAL A 191 26.83 -5.79 -15.48
C VAL A 191 28.06 -6.51 -16.01
N THR A 192 28.84 -7.12 -15.10
CA THR A 192 30.02 -7.92 -15.46
C THR A 192 29.66 -9.39 -15.67
N CYS A 193 28.71 -9.91 -14.88
CA CYS A 193 28.21 -11.28 -15.02
C CYS A 193 26.80 -11.38 -14.44
N ALA A 194 25.94 -12.14 -15.12
CA ALA A 194 24.64 -12.56 -14.64
C ALA A 194 24.54 -14.10 -14.76
N ALA A 195 24.30 -14.76 -13.64
CA ALA A 195 24.09 -16.21 -13.59
C ALA A 195 22.64 -16.48 -13.18
N GLU A 196 21.95 -17.32 -13.95
CA GLU A 196 20.58 -17.74 -13.68
C GLU A 196 20.50 -19.26 -13.51
N ARG A 197 19.81 -19.69 -12.46
CA ARG A 197 19.50 -21.10 -12.20
C ARG A 197 17.99 -21.27 -12.07
N LEU A 198 17.40 -22.00 -13.02
CA LEU A 198 15.98 -22.36 -13.02
C LEU A 198 15.81 -23.84 -12.73
N VAL A 199 14.85 -24.16 -11.86
CA VAL A 199 14.43 -25.55 -11.61
C VAL A 199 13.15 -25.82 -12.37
N ARG A 200 13.16 -26.82 -13.26
CA ARG A 200 11.94 -27.31 -13.91
C ARG A 200 11.07 -28.03 -12.88
N THR A 201 9.83 -27.58 -12.71
CA THR A 201 8.76 -28.39 -12.13
C THR A 201 8.15 -29.26 -13.23
N ARG A 202 8.01 -30.57 -12.96
CA ARG A 202 7.07 -31.37 -13.76
C ARG A 202 5.67 -30.97 -13.30
N ILE A 203 4.82 -30.61 -14.27
CA ILE A 203 3.38 -30.39 -14.07
C ILE A 203 2.73 -31.78 -14.00
#